data_AF-A0A7M7J475-F1
#
_entry.id   AF-A0A7M7J475-F1
#
_cell.length_a   1.000
_cell.length_b   1.000
_cell.length_c   1.000
_cell.angle_alpha   90.00
_cell.angle_beta   90.00
_cell.angle_gamma   90.00
#
_symmetry.space_group_name_H-M   'P 1'
#
loop_
_entity.id
_entity.type
_entity.pdbx_description
1 polymer ?
#
loop_
_entity_poly.entity_id
_entity_poly.type
_entity_poly.pdbx_seq_one_letter_code
_entity_poly.pdbx_strand_id
1 'polypeptide(L)'
;MGWSLNRLWILPIVWVTAPNKDQFGVAGLNNGLALTPPMGWLSWERFLCQVDCKAYPDSCISERLYTSIADVMALEGYLDAGYDLVNIDDCWMADKRDFDGILQANYTRFPHGIQWLANYVHARGLRLGIYQDCGTKTCGGYPGSQGFFDKDAKTYASWGVDMLKLDGCYANEEDMDQIYPEMTRALNRSGRPIIFSCSWPAYQFQHRTPDYESISRHCNLWRNFDDIGDSWASVTSIMDYYAEIQDILIPFNGPGAWNDPDMLVIGNFGLSVDQAKTQMAIWAILAAPLFMSTDLRSIRPEYKKILLNKAIIGVNQDLYGIMGRQIYNMNSIQIWIRPVGPRATDGSMSAAIAIHNRYSMGSPRLVNVSLSSMGMNYEGGYTVNDLFERQVSNLTLFPSDRLAVRVNPSGVVMVKATIRDISASVKNPQSLNVFKDSVRSDTPDRTAFSTE
;
A
#
# COMPACT_ATOMS: atom_id res chain seq x y z
N MET A 1 -24.31 14.59 -85.28
CA MET A 1 -25.42 15.27 -84.57
C MET A 1 -25.88 14.37 -83.45
N GLY A 2 -25.70 14.78 -82.18
CA GLY A 2 -26.29 14.26 -80.92
C GLY A 2 -26.21 12.74 -80.68
N TRP A 3 -25.82 12.22 -79.53
CA TRP A 3 -26.47 12.39 -78.23
C TRP A 3 -25.56 11.82 -77.13
N SER A 4 -25.73 12.35 -75.92
CA SER A 4 -24.94 12.11 -74.70
C SER A 4 -25.09 10.69 -74.12
N LEU A 5 -24.00 10.14 -73.58
CA LEU A 5 -24.03 9.05 -72.59
C LEU A 5 -23.19 9.45 -71.37
N ASN A 6 -23.85 9.38 -70.21
CA ASN A 6 -23.32 9.65 -68.88
C ASN A 6 -22.13 8.74 -68.55
N ARG A 7 -21.05 9.33 -68.00
CA ARG A 7 -19.99 8.60 -67.31
C ARG A 7 -20.47 8.22 -65.91
N LEU A 8 -20.74 6.94 -65.68
CA LEU A 8 -20.72 6.35 -64.34
C LEU A 8 -19.26 6.13 -63.92
N TRP A 9 -18.87 6.68 -62.78
CA TRP A 9 -17.62 6.35 -62.12
C TRP A 9 -17.81 5.03 -61.34
N ILE A 10 -17.16 3.97 -61.80
CA ILE A 10 -17.04 2.72 -61.04
C ILE A 10 -15.87 2.91 -60.05
N LEU A 11 -16.19 3.12 -58.77
CA LEU A 11 -15.22 3.00 -57.69
C LEU A 11 -15.00 1.51 -57.38
N PRO A 12 -13.75 1.03 -57.24
CA PRO A 12 -13.50 -0.34 -56.85
C PRO A 12 -13.91 -0.53 -55.39
N ILE A 13 -14.79 -1.51 -55.15
CA ILE A 13 -15.11 -1.99 -53.80
C ILE A 13 -13.87 -2.72 -53.28
N VAL A 14 -13.05 -2.02 -52.50
CA VAL A 14 -12.04 -2.65 -51.66
C VAL A 14 -12.77 -3.23 -50.46
N TRP A 15 -12.80 -4.56 -50.37
CA TRP A 15 -13.20 -5.24 -49.15
C TRP A 15 -12.13 -4.94 -48.08
N VAL A 16 -12.38 -3.92 -47.26
CA VAL A 16 -11.65 -3.75 -46.01
C VAL A 16 -12.19 -4.80 -45.06
N THR A 17 -11.49 -5.94 -44.99
CA THR A 17 -11.65 -6.87 -43.87
C THR A 17 -11.37 -6.11 -42.59
N ALA A 18 -12.34 -6.06 -41.68
CA ALA A 18 -12.12 -5.52 -40.35
C ALA A 18 -10.91 -6.22 -39.71
N PRO A 19 -9.96 -5.49 -39.10
CA PRO A 19 -8.88 -6.12 -38.39
C PRO A 19 -9.47 -6.97 -37.25
N ASN A 20 -9.02 -8.22 -37.16
CA ASN A 20 -9.27 -9.12 -36.03
C ASN A 20 -9.05 -8.35 -34.72
N LYS A 21 -10.04 -8.42 -33.81
CA LYS A 21 -9.95 -7.87 -32.45
C LYS A 21 -9.13 -8.73 -31.49
N ASP A 22 -8.34 -9.67 -31.99
CA ASP A 22 -7.48 -10.54 -31.19
C ASP A 22 -6.04 -10.38 -31.69
N GLN A 23 -5.11 -10.11 -30.77
CA GLN A 23 -3.65 -9.93 -30.92
C GLN A 23 -3.06 -8.50 -30.91
N PHE A 24 -3.64 -7.57 -30.15
CA PHE A 24 -2.78 -6.60 -29.44
C PHE A 24 -2.42 -7.21 -28.10
N GLY A 25 -1.31 -7.95 -28.06
CA GLY A 25 -0.75 -8.43 -26.79
C GLY A 25 -0.47 -7.23 -25.90
N VAL A 26 -1.15 -7.13 -24.76
CA VAL A 26 -0.85 -6.09 -23.76
C VAL A 26 0.58 -6.36 -23.29
N ALA A 27 1.51 -5.51 -23.71
CA ALA A 27 2.93 -5.68 -23.43
C ALA A 27 3.30 -5.37 -21.97
N GLY A 28 2.44 -4.63 -21.25
CA GLY A 28 2.58 -4.33 -19.83
C GLY A 28 1.47 -4.96 -18.97
N LEU A 29 1.60 -4.86 -17.65
CA LEU A 29 0.66 -5.43 -16.70
C LEU A 29 -0.68 -4.68 -16.71
N ASN A 30 -0.68 -3.34 -16.60
CA ASN A 30 -1.86 -2.42 -16.49
C ASN A 30 -3.22 -3.15 -16.36
N ASN A 31 -3.37 -3.90 -15.27
CA ASN A 31 -4.38 -4.94 -15.10
C ASN A 31 -5.60 -4.44 -14.33
N GLY A 32 -5.66 -3.14 -14.04
CA GLY A 32 -6.71 -2.51 -13.24
C GLY A 32 -6.69 -2.86 -11.75
N LEU A 33 -5.62 -3.52 -11.26
CA LEU A 33 -5.44 -3.89 -9.86
C LEU A 33 -4.46 -2.97 -9.15
N ALA A 34 -4.40 -3.08 -7.81
CA ALA A 34 -3.49 -2.32 -6.95
C ALA A 34 -3.56 -0.80 -7.18
N LEU A 35 -4.75 -0.23 -7.40
CA LEU A 35 -4.92 1.23 -7.59
C LEU A 35 -4.59 2.04 -6.33
N THR A 36 -4.59 1.38 -5.17
CA THR A 36 -3.95 1.81 -3.93
C THR A 36 -2.96 0.71 -3.50
N PRO A 37 -2.00 1.00 -2.60
CA PRO A 37 -1.06 -0.02 -2.15
C PRO A 37 -1.80 -1.24 -1.58
N PRO A 38 -1.48 -2.48 -2.00
CA PRO A 38 -2.14 -3.67 -1.48
C PRO A 38 -2.02 -3.79 0.04
N MET A 39 -3.06 -4.30 0.70
CA MET A 39 -3.06 -4.53 2.14
C MET A 39 -3.43 -5.98 2.42
N GLY A 40 -2.73 -6.62 3.36
CA GLY A 40 -3.03 -8.00 3.72
C GLY A 40 -2.11 -8.57 4.78
N TRP A 41 -1.93 -9.87 4.73
CA TRP A 41 -1.06 -10.64 5.58
C TRP A 41 -0.18 -11.58 4.73
N LEU A 42 1.10 -11.72 5.07
CA LEU A 42 2.07 -12.58 4.39
C LEU A 42 2.78 -13.45 5.44
N SER A 43 2.95 -14.74 5.15
CA SER A 43 3.45 -15.69 6.16
C SER A 43 4.94 -15.59 6.50
N TRP A 44 5.75 -14.93 5.66
CA TRP A 44 7.21 -15.14 5.63
C TRP A 44 7.93 -14.77 6.93
N GLU A 45 7.98 -13.50 7.32
CA GLU A 45 8.90 -13.10 8.40
C GLU A 45 8.56 -13.77 9.75
N ARG A 46 7.28 -14.04 10.04
CA ARG A 46 6.84 -14.61 11.32
C ARG A 46 6.90 -16.13 11.34
N PHE A 47 6.54 -16.80 10.24
CA PHE A 47 6.38 -18.26 10.20
C PHE A 47 7.48 -18.96 9.40
N LEU A 48 8.19 -18.22 8.54
CA LEU A 48 9.34 -18.66 7.75
C LEU A 48 9.02 -19.96 7.00
N CYS A 49 10.02 -20.83 6.85
CA CYS A 49 9.90 -22.15 6.27
C CYS A 49 9.66 -23.24 7.33
N GLN A 50 8.84 -22.99 8.36
CA GLN A 50 8.53 -24.02 9.36
C GLN A 50 7.59 -25.07 8.76
N VAL A 51 8.09 -26.28 8.46
CA VAL A 51 7.31 -27.36 7.85
C VAL A 51 7.03 -28.55 8.78
N ASP A 52 7.62 -28.58 9.97
CA ASP A 52 7.36 -29.65 10.95
C ASP A 52 6.05 -29.40 11.70
N CYS A 53 4.95 -29.83 11.10
CA CYS A 53 3.61 -29.73 11.71
C CYS A 53 3.38 -30.69 12.87
N LYS A 54 4.28 -31.64 13.13
CA LYS A 54 4.16 -32.52 14.30
C LYS A 54 4.69 -31.82 15.53
N ALA A 55 5.85 -31.17 15.42
CA ALA A 55 6.42 -30.39 16.51
C ALA A 55 5.75 -29.02 16.67
N TYR A 56 5.33 -28.40 15.56
CA TYR A 56 4.80 -27.03 15.54
C TYR A 56 3.45 -26.95 14.80
N PRO A 57 2.40 -27.64 15.29
CA PRO A 57 1.11 -27.77 14.59
C PRO A 57 0.37 -26.46 14.38
N ASP A 58 0.66 -25.43 15.18
CA ASP A 58 -0.03 -24.14 15.10
C ASP A 58 0.77 -23.09 14.30
N SER A 59 2.05 -23.32 14.02
CA SER A 59 2.92 -22.36 13.30
C SER A 59 3.58 -22.94 12.05
N CYS A 60 3.37 -24.22 11.74
CA CYS A 60 3.85 -24.77 10.49
C CYS A 60 3.06 -24.22 9.29
N ILE A 61 3.73 -24.06 8.16
CA ILE A 61 3.15 -23.67 6.88
C ILE A 61 2.17 -24.78 6.44
N SER A 62 0.87 -24.54 6.66
CA SER A 62 -0.20 -25.52 6.43
C SER A 62 -1.50 -24.80 6.13
N GLU A 63 -2.44 -25.45 5.47
CA GLU A 63 -3.77 -24.88 5.22
C GLU A 63 -4.48 -24.47 6.52
N ARG A 64 -4.19 -25.15 7.65
CA ARG A 64 -4.73 -24.80 8.98
C ARG A 64 -4.24 -23.43 9.44
N LEU A 65 -2.98 -23.08 9.19
CA LEU A 65 -2.45 -21.76 9.49
C LEU A 65 -3.22 -20.67 8.71
N TYR A 66 -3.31 -20.83 7.38
CA TYR A 66 -3.95 -19.83 6.52
C TYR A 66 -5.45 -19.69 6.76
N THR A 67 -6.16 -20.80 7.00
CA THR A 67 -7.59 -20.75 7.37
C THR A 67 -7.82 -20.03 8.70
N SER A 68 -6.98 -20.29 9.72
CA SER A 68 -7.08 -19.61 11.02
C SER A 68 -6.81 -18.11 10.90
N ILE A 69 -5.83 -17.71 10.10
CA ILE A 69 -5.53 -16.30 9.84
C ILE A 69 -6.66 -15.63 9.06
N ALA A 70 -7.24 -16.31 8.07
CA ALA A 70 -8.38 -15.81 7.31
C ALA A 70 -9.62 -15.59 8.21
N ASP A 71 -9.90 -16.51 9.12
CA ASP A 71 -10.96 -16.37 10.13
C ASP A 71 -10.73 -15.12 10.99
N VAL A 72 -9.52 -14.97 11.55
CA VAL A 72 -9.19 -13.80 12.39
C VAL A 72 -9.31 -12.51 11.58
N MET A 73 -8.79 -12.45 10.35
CA MET A 73 -8.86 -11.25 9.53
C MET A 73 -10.31 -10.81 9.26
N ALA A 74 -11.19 -11.77 8.98
CA ALA A 74 -12.60 -11.53 8.72
C ALA A 74 -13.39 -11.13 9.99
N LEU A 75 -13.05 -11.71 11.15
CA LEU A 75 -13.82 -11.52 12.38
C LEU A 75 -13.31 -10.38 13.28
N GLU A 76 -12.03 -10.02 13.16
CA GLU A 76 -11.36 -9.13 14.11
C GLU A 76 -11.08 -7.71 13.60
N GLY A 77 -11.73 -7.34 12.49
CA GLY A 77 -11.74 -5.97 11.95
C GLY A 77 -10.60 -5.64 10.99
N TYR A 78 -9.76 -6.61 10.61
CA TYR A 78 -8.70 -6.40 9.62
C TYR A 78 -9.26 -6.21 8.22
N LEU A 79 -10.22 -7.05 7.83
CA LEU A 79 -10.93 -6.88 6.55
C LEU A 79 -11.66 -5.54 6.49
N ASP A 80 -12.36 -5.14 7.57
CA ASP A 80 -13.03 -3.83 7.68
C ASP A 80 -12.08 -2.63 7.65
N ALA A 81 -10.80 -2.85 7.97
CA ALA A 81 -9.74 -1.86 7.88
C ALA A 81 -9.07 -1.85 6.49
N GLY A 82 -9.36 -2.83 5.63
CA GLY A 82 -8.86 -2.93 4.26
C GLY A 82 -7.83 -4.03 4.01
N TYR A 83 -7.42 -4.78 5.05
CA TYR A 83 -6.50 -5.91 4.87
C TYR A 83 -7.27 -7.10 4.29
N ASP A 84 -7.17 -7.30 2.97
CA ASP A 84 -8.00 -8.25 2.25
C ASP A 84 -7.23 -9.42 1.61
N LEU A 85 -5.90 -9.38 1.61
CA LEU A 85 -5.05 -10.44 1.07
C LEU A 85 -4.53 -11.39 2.16
N VAL A 86 -4.66 -12.70 1.97
CA VAL A 86 -3.99 -13.76 2.73
C VAL A 86 -2.96 -14.40 1.81
N ASN A 87 -1.68 -14.08 1.99
CA ASN A 87 -0.62 -14.47 1.08
C ASN A 87 0.21 -15.64 1.65
N ILE A 88 0.29 -16.70 0.85
CA ILE A 88 1.19 -17.83 1.07
C ILE A 88 2.58 -17.43 0.56
N ASP A 89 3.60 -17.54 1.41
CA ASP A 89 5.01 -17.38 1.01
C ASP A 89 5.66 -18.75 0.68
N ASP A 90 6.99 -18.85 0.67
CA ASP A 90 7.69 -20.08 0.31
C ASP A 90 7.31 -21.30 1.18
N CYS A 91 7.74 -22.48 0.74
CA CYS A 91 7.60 -23.75 1.45
C CYS A 91 6.17 -24.30 1.51
N TRP A 92 5.25 -23.86 0.66
CA TRP A 92 3.89 -24.44 0.59
C TRP A 92 3.80 -25.72 -0.26
N MET A 93 4.67 -25.84 -1.25
CA MET A 93 4.57 -26.86 -2.30
C MET A 93 5.21 -28.20 -1.90
N ALA A 94 4.89 -29.24 -2.67
CA ALA A 94 5.58 -30.52 -2.63
C ALA A 94 6.99 -30.40 -3.24
N ASP A 95 7.88 -31.32 -2.89
CA ASP A 95 9.28 -31.30 -3.34
C ASP A 95 9.44 -31.51 -4.86
N LYS A 96 8.37 -31.92 -5.55
CA LYS A 96 8.33 -32.22 -6.97
C LYS A 96 7.02 -31.76 -7.58
N ARG A 97 7.09 -31.33 -8.84
CA ARG A 97 5.94 -31.23 -9.74
C ARG A 97 5.39 -32.63 -10.04
N ASP A 98 4.15 -32.71 -10.51
CA ASP A 98 3.60 -33.97 -11.00
C ASP A 98 4.19 -34.40 -12.36
N PHE A 99 3.70 -35.50 -12.93
CA PHE A 99 4.15 -36.02 -14.21
C PHE A 99 3.89 -35.06 -15.39
N ASP A 100 2.89 -34.19 -15.28
CA ASP A 100 2.57 -33.17 -16.28
C ASP A 100 3.35 -31.87 -16.05
N GLY A 101 4.20 -31.82 -15.02
CA GLY A 101 4.99 -30.65 -14.66
C GLY A 101 4.19 -29.55 -13.96
N ILE A 102 3.02 -29.86 -13.42
CA ILE A 102 2.18 -28.94 -12.65
C ILE A 102 2.66 -28.92 -11.19
N LEU A 103 2.69 -27.74 -10.59
CA LEU A 103 3.00 -27.57 -9.16
C LEU A 103 1.96 -28.27 -8.30
N GLN A 104 2.42 -28.93 -7.25
CA GLN A 104 1.56 -29.63 -6.30
C GLN A 104 1.72 -29.01 -4.91
N ALA A 105 0.62 -28.81 -4.19
CA ALA A 105 0.69 -28.47 -2.78
C ALA A 105 1.24 -29.65 -1.99
N ASN A 106 1.92 -29.40 -0.87
CA ASN A 106 2.35 -30.50 -0.01
C ASN A 106 1.13 -31.22 0.60
N TYR A 107 0.88 -32.47 0.22
CA TYR A 107 -0.35 -33.19 0.57
C TYR A 107 -0.58 -33.39 2.07
N THR A 108 0.48 -33.42 2.88
CA THR A 108 0.34 -33.59 4.34
C THR A 108 -0.06 -32.27 5.01
N ARG A 109 0.40 -31.14 4.48
CA ARG A 109 0.19 -29.80 5.07
C ARG A 109 -0.97 -29.04 4.43
N PHE A 110 -1.31 -29.38 3.19
CA PHE A 110 -2.43 -28.84 2.40
C PHE A 110 -3.26 -29.99 1.79
N PRO A 111 -3.83 -30.89 2.62
CA PRO A 111 -4.55 -32.07 2.13
C PRO A 111 -5.75 -31.76 1.23
N HIS A 112 -6.35 -30.56 1.33
CA HIS A 112 -7.45 -30.17 0.45
C HIS A 112 -7.00 -29.41 -0.81
N GLY A 113 -5.72 -29.05 -0.90
CA GLY A 113 -5.13 -28.33 -2.03
C GLY A 113 -5.42 -26.83 -2.06
N ILE A 114 -4.70 -26.11 -2.93
CA ILE A 114 -4.74 -24.64 -2.98
C ILE A 114 -6.10 -24.11 -3.47
N GLN A 115 -6.74 -24.77 -4.44
CA GLN A 115 -8.05 -24.33 -4.92
C GLN A 115 -9.11 -24.34 -3.81
N TRP A 116 -9.08 -25.35 -2.94
CA TRP A 116 -9.95 -25.39 -1.76
C TRP A 116 -9.65 -24.25 -0.80
N LEU A 117 -8.36 -23.99 -0.54
CA LEU A 117 -7.94 -22.89 0.33
C LEU A 117 -8.36 -21.52 -0.23
N ALA A 118 -8.22 -21.31 -1.54
CA ALA A 118 -8.70 -20.10 -2.23
C ALA A 118 -10.21 -19.92 -2.03
N ASN A 119 -11.00 -20.97 -2.29
CA ASN A 119 -12.45 -20.93 -2.06
C ASN A 119 -12.81 -20.64 -0.59
N TYR A 120 -12.06 -21.19 0.36
CA TYR A 120 -12.27 -20.94 1.79
C TYR A 120 -11.99 -19.47 2.16
N VAL A 121 -10.92 -18.89 1.62
CA VAL A 121 -10.55 -17.49 1.82
C VAL A 121 -11.55 -16.56 1.13
N HIS A 122 -11.97 -16.86 -0.10
CA HIS A 122 -13.00 -16.11 -0.83
C HIS A 122 -14.36 -16.10 -0.13
N ALA A 123 -14.75 -17.21 0.50
CA ALA A 123 -15.99 -17.30 1.28
C ALA A 123 -16.03 -16.33 2.49
N ARG A 124 -14.88 -15.76 2.87
CA ARG A 124 -14.74 -14.74 3.93
C ARG A 124 -14.62 -13.31 3.39
N GLY A 125 -14.76 -13.13 2.08
CA GLY A 125 -14.55 -11.83 1.43
C GLY A 125 -13.09 -11.41 1.32
N LEU A 126 -12.16 -12.35 1.56
CA LEU A 126 -10.72 -12.17 1.42
C LEU A 126 -10.25 -12.68 0.05
N ARG A 127 -9.00 -12.38 -0.30
CA ARG A 127 -8.30 -12.77 -1.53
C ARG A 127 -7.06 -13.59 -1.18
N LEU A 128 -6.70 -14.58 -1.99
CA LEU A 128 -5.56 -15.47 -1.74
C LEU A 128 -4.37 -15.09 -2.60
N GLY A 129 -3.23 -14.83 -1.98
CA GLY A 129 -1.93 -14.75 -2.67
C GLY A 129 -1.13 -16.04 -2.57
N ILE A 130 -0.27 -16.28 -3.56
CA ILE A 130 0.68 -17.40 -3.58
C ILE A 130 2.09 -16.92 -3.92
N TYR A 131 3.06 -17.77 -3.61
CA TYR A 131 4.48 -17.53 -3.84
C TYR A 131 5.05 -18.49 -4.89
N GLN A 132 6.01 -17.97 -5.65
CA GLN A 132 6.92 -18.69 -6.53
C GLN A 132 8.28 -18.01 -6.60
N ASP A 133 9.18 -18.66 -7.34
CA ASP A 133 10.49 -18.15 -7.70
C ASP A 133 10.73 -18.27 -9.21
N CYS A 134 11.37 -17.27 -9.81
CA CYS A 134 11.65 -17.22 -11.24
C CYS A 134 12.82 -18.12 -11.68
N GLY A 135 13.65 -18.60 -10.74
CA GLY A 135 14.76 -19.51 -11.00
C GLY A 135 14.39 -20.99 -11.07
N THR A 136 15.42 -21.84 -11.00
CA THR A 136 15.25 -23.30 -11.01
C THR A 136 14.63 -23.87 -9.73
N LYS A 137 14.78 -23.15 -8.62
CA LYS A 137 14.27 -23.49 -7.29
C LYS A 137 13.79 -22.24 -6.58
N THR A 138 12.93 -22.40 -5.60
CA THR A 138 12.66 -21.35 -4.61
C THR A 138 13.84 -21.18 -3.67
N CYS A 139 13.92 -20.04 -2.98
CA CYS A 139 14.89 -19.80 -1.91
C CYS A 139 14.91 -20.92 -0.84
N GLY A 140 13.75 -21.50 -0.51
CA GLY A 140 13.59 -22.67 0.37
C GLY A 140 13.94 -24.01 -0.26
N GLY A 141 14.35 -24.04 -1.53
CA GLY A 141 14.82 -25.22 -2.26
C GLY A 141 13.74 -26.03 -2.97
N TYR A 142 12.50 -25.54 -3.04
CA TYR A 142 11.38 -26.19 -3.72
C TYR A 142 11.41 -25.96 -5.25
N PRO A 143 10.61 -26.66 -6.07
CA PRO A 143 10.60 -26.46 -7.53
C PRO A 143 10.33 -25.01 -7.95
N GLY A 144 11.24 -24.40 -8.73
CA GLY A 144 11.08 -23.05 -9.27
C GLY A 144 10.29 -23.01 -10.57
N SER A 145 10.00 -21.81 -11.07
CA SER A 145 9.16 -21.57 -12.25
C SER A 145 9.93 -21.45 -13.57
N GLN A 146 11.27 -21.53 -13.58
CA GLN A 146 12.06 -21.44 -14.82
C GLN A 146 11.61 -22.50 -15.84
N GLY A 147 11.17 -22.06 -17.02
CA GLY A 147 10.65 -22.93 -18.09
C GLY A 147 9.20 -23.38 -17.93
N PHE A 148 8.51 -22.93 -16.88
CA PHE A 148 7.12 -23.31 -16.56
C PHE A 148 6.14 -22.13 -16.47
N PHE A 149 6.55 -20.88 -16.72
CA PHE A 149 5.72 -19.68 -16.49
C PHE A 149 4.29 -19.75 -17.05
N ASP A 150 4.09 -20.17 -18.30
CA ASP A 150 2.73 -20.30 -18.87
C ASP A 150 1.88 -21.36 -18.16
N LYS A 151 2.50 -22.45 -17.74
CA LYS A 151 1.82 -23.56 -17.04
C LYS A 151 1.47 -23.16 -15.62
N ASP A 152 2.41 -22.51 -14.95
CA ASP A 152 2.30 -22.02 -13.60
C ASP A 152 1.25 -20.91 -13.49
N ALA A 153 1.28 -19.92 -14.38
CA ALA A 153 0.26 -18.87 -14.45
C ALA A 153 -1.16 -19.44 -14.67
N LYS A 154 -1.33 -20.43 -15.55
CA LYS A 154 -2.62 -21.13 -15.74
C LYS A 154 -3.03 -21.90 -14.49
N THR A 155 -2.08 -22.51 -13.80
CA THR A 155 -2.33 -23.24 -12.55
C THR A 155 -2.88 -22.30 -11.48
N TYR A 156 -2.22 -21.15 -11.24
CA TYR A 156 -2.68 -20.14 -10.28
C TYR A 156 -4.06 -19.61 -10.63
N ALA A 157 -4.29 -19.29 -11.91
CA ALA A 157 -5.60 -18.84 -12.38
C ALA A 157 -6.69 -19.89 -12.15
N SER A 158 -6.41 -21.17 -12.41
CA SER A 158 -7.35 -22.27 -12.20
C SER A 158 -7.67 -22.53 -10.72
N TRP A 159 -6.71 -22.28 -9.83
CA TRP A 159 -6.91 -22.37 -8.38
C TRP A 159 -7.64 -21.16 -7.80
N GLY A 160 -7.83 -20.09 -8.56
CA GLY A 160 -8.47 -18.86 -8.08
C GLY A 160 -7.55 -17.94 -7.28
N VAL A 161 -6.23 -18.03 -7.49
CA VAL A 161 -5.25 -17.12 -6.86
C VAL A 161 -5.47 -15.68 -7.33
N ASP A 162 -5.31 -14.71 -6.43
CA ASP A 162 -5.53 -13.28 -6.65
C ASP A 162 -4.25 -12.45 -6.66
N MET A 163 -3.15 -13.00 -6.12
CA MET A 163 -1.84 -12.36 -6.09
C MET A 163 -0.74 -13.40 -6.24
N LEU A 164 0.32 -13.06 -6.99
CA LEU A 164 1.55 -13.81 -7.08
C LEU A 164 2.71 -12.96 -6.56
N LYS A 165 3.45 -13.45 -5.56
CA LYS A 165 4.82 -13.03 -5.27
C LYS A 165 5.77 -13.93 -6.07
N LEU A 166 6.63 -13.33 -6.89
CA LEU A 166 7.68 -14.03 -7.63
C LEU A 166 9.05 -13.56 -7.15
N ASP A 167 9.77 -14.48 -6.54
CA ASP A 167 11.13 -14.30 -6.06
C ASP A 167 12.17 -14.57 -7.15
N GLY A 168 13.46 -14.40 -6.82
CA GLY A 168 14.57 -14.47 -7.78
C GLY A 168 15.74 -15.39 -7.42
N CYS A 169 15.59 -16.27 -6.43
CA CYS A 169 16.67 -17.19 -6.08
C CYS A 169 16.95 -18.19 -7.22
N TYR A 170 18.20 -18.65 -7.35
CA TYR A 170 18.57 -19.63 -8.37
C TYR A 170 18.25 -19.23 -9.84
N ALA A 171 18.10 -17.93 -10.10
CA ALA A 171 18.05 -17.33 -11.43
C ALA A 171 19.34 -16.54 -11.71
N ASN A 172 19.61 -16.28 -12.98
CA ASN A 172 20.67 -15.35 -13.37
C ASN A 172 20.14 -13.91 -13.31
N GLU A 173 20.80 -13.04 -12.53
CA GLU A 173 20.40 -11.65 -12.32
C GLU A 173 20.37 -10.84 -13.62
N GLU A 174 21.25 -11.16 -14.58
CA GLU A 174 21.33 -10.51 -15.90
C GLU A 174 20.09 -10.80 -16.76
N ASP A 175 19.44 -11.94 -16.55
CA ASP A 175 18.28 -12.38 -17.33
C ASP A 175 16.94 -11.89 -16.74
N MET A 176 16.96 -11.31 -15.54
CA MET A 176 15.73 -10.89 -14.84
C MET A 176 14.92 -9.84 -15.61
N ASP A 177 15.59 -9.03 -16.44
CA ASP A 177 14.97 -8.02 -17.29
C ASP A 177 14.12 -8.62 -18.42
N GLN A 178 14.33 -9.91 -18.73
CA GLN A 178 13.44 -10.64 -19.64
C GLN A 178 12.49 -11.57 -18.88
N ILE A 179 12.95 -12.17 -17.78
CA ILE A 179 12.19 -13.17 -17.00
C ILE A 179 10.91 -12.58 -16.37
N TYR A 180 11.00 -11.46 -15.66
CA TYR A 180 9.82 -10.89 -14.99
C TYR A 180 8.75 -10.40 -15.99
N PRO A 181 9.11 -9.73 -17.11
CA PRO A 181 8.17 -9.47 -18.20
C PRO A 181 7.56 -10.72 -18.84
N GLU A 182 8.27 -11.85 -18.84
CA GLU A 182 7.72 -13.12 -19.32
C GLU A 182 6.62 -13.65 -18.40
N MET A 183 6.83 -13.65 -17.09
CA MET A 183 5.78 -14.01 -16.13
C MET A 183 4.58 -13.06 -16.24
N THR A 184 4.81 -11.75 -16.42
CA THR A 184 3.73 -10.77 -16.66
C THR A 184 2.85 -11.19 -17.84
N ARG A 185 3.48 -11.54 -18.97
CA ARG A 185 2.77 -12.00 -20.17
C ARG A 185 2.04 -13.33 -19.92
N ALA A 186 2.63 -14.25 -19.17
CA ALA A 186 1.99 -15.52 -18.79
C ALA A 186 0.75 -15.32 -17.90
N LEU A 187 0.83 -14.44 -16.90
CA LEU A 187 -0.29 -14.05 -16.05
C LEU A 187 -1.41 -13.41 -16.87
N ASN A 188 -1.09 -12.48 -17.78
CA ASN A 188 -2.09 -11.89 -18.69
C ASN A 188 -2.76 -12.95 -19.59
N ARG A 189 -1.98 -13.90 -20.14
CA ARG A 189 -2.50 -15.01 -20.95
C ARG A 189 -3.37 -16.00 -20.18
N SER A 190 -3.25 -16.05 -18.85
CA SER A 190 -4.10 -16.90 -18.02
C SER A 190 -5.57 -16.45 -18.01
N GLY A 191 -5.84 -15.18 -18.34
CA GLY A 191 -7.17 -14.60 -18.39
C GLY A 191 -7.75 -14.21 -17.03
N ARG A 192 -7.07 -14.50 -15.91
CA ARG A 192 -7.44 -14.03 -14.57
C ARG A 192 -6.59 -12.82 -14.17
N PRO A 193 -7.19 -11.70 -13.74
CA PRO A 193 -6.44 -10.61 -13.11
C PRO A 193 -5.79 -11.10 -11.81
N ILE A 194 -4.46 -11.04 -11.75
CA ILE A 194 -3.64 -11.45 -10.59
C ILE A 194 -2.70 -10.28 -10.27
N ILE A 195 -2.67 -9.84 -9.01
CA ILE A 195 -1.69 -8.85 -8.53
C ILE A 195 -0.29 -9.46 -8.66
N PHE A 196 0.64 -8.78 -9.33
CA PHE A 196 1.99 -9.30 -9.51
C PHE A 196 3.02 -8.55 -8.68
N SER A 197 3.55 -9.22 -7.66
CA SER A 197 4.60 -8.74 -6.76
C SER A 197 5.95 -9.31 -7.19
N CYS A 198 6.89 -8.45 -7.53
CA CYS A 198 8.18 -8.83 -8.10
C CYS A 198 9.32 -8.59 -7.11
N SER A 199 10.15 -9.59 -6.85
CA SER A 199 11.42 -9.35 -6.12
C SER A 199 12.54 -8.79 -6.99
N TRP A 200 12.27 -8.51 -8.28
CA TRP A 200 13.23 -8.15 -9.31
C TRP A 200 14.32 -7.14 -8.86
N PRO A 201 14.01 -5.92 -8.39
CA PRO A 201 15.06 -4.97 -8.04
C PRO A 201 15.91 -5.41 -6.83
N ALA A 202 15.36 -6.17 -5.88
CA ALA A 202 16.09 -6.68 -4.71
C ALA A 202 17.24 -7.63 -5.07
N TYR A 203 17.22 -8.24 -6.26
CA TYR A 203 18.35 -9.07 -6.74
C TYR A 203 19.36 -8.29 -7.59
N GLN A 204 19.08 -7.04 -7.96
CA GLN A 204 19.93 -6.26 -8.86
C GLN A 204 20.58 -5.04 -8.19
N PHE A 205 19.98 -4.52 -7.11
CA PHE A 205 20.34 -3.22 -6.54
C PHE A 205 21.80 -3.09 -6.08
N GLN A 206 22.45 -4.21 -5.70
CA GLN A 206 23.85 -4.20 -5.27
C GLN A 206 24.83 -4.09 -6.45
N HIS A 207 24.42 -4.53 -7.64
CA HIS A 207 25.29 -4.64 -8.80
C HIS A 207 25.02 -3.57 -9.86
N ARG A 208 23.81 -3.02 -9.90
CA ARG A 208 23.40 -1.96 -10.84
C ARG A 208 22.15 -1.23 -10.40
N THR A 209 21.85 -0.13 -11.07
CA THR A 209 20.53 0.51 -11.00
C THR A 209 19.49 -0.35 -11.74
N PRO A 210 18.42 -0.81 -11.07
CA PRO A 210 17.32 -1.52 -11.74
C PRO A 210 16.56 -0.63 -12.72
N ASP A 211 16.00 -1.23 -13.78
CA ASP A 211 15.15 -0.51 -14.75
C ASP A 211 13.73 -0.31 -14.19
N TYR A 212 13.56 0.71 -13.35
CA TYR A 212 12.28 1.02 -12.72
C TYR A 212 11.17 1.41 -13.72
N GLU A 213 11.52 1.88 -14.91
CA GLU A 213 10.53 2.14 -15.96
C GLU A 213 9.94 0.82 -16.48
N SER A 214 10.78 -0.18 -16.73
CA SER A 214 10.31 -1.51 -17.10
C SER A 214 9.59 -2.20 -15.95
N ILE A 215 10.15 -2.16 -14.73
CA ILE A 215 9.55 -2.78 -13.54
C ILE A 215 8.13 -2.25 -13.30
N SER A 216 7.93 -0.92 -13.30
CA SER A 216 6.61 -0.30 -13.09
C SER A 216 5.59 -0.62 -14.19
N ARG A 217 6.04 -0.97 -15.39
CA ARG A 217 5.15 -1.44 -16.48
C ARG A 217 4.75 -2.90 -16.34
N HIS A 218 5.54 -3.72 -15.65
CA HIS A 218 5.37 -5.17 -15.60
C HIS A 218 4.93 -5.69 -14.23
N CYS A 219 5.12 -4.94 -13.15
CA CYS A 219 4.84 -5.37 -11.79
C CYS A 219 3.83 -4.42 -11.12
N ASN A 220 2.92 -4.96 -10.31
CA ASN A 220 2.04 -4.13 -9.50
C ASN A 220 2.76 -3.55 -8.28
N LEU A 221 3.74 -4.28 -7.78
CA LEU A 221 4.61 -3.87 -6.68
C LEU A 221 5.95 -4.60 -6.80
N TRP A 222 7.00 -4.03 -6.23
CA TRP A 222 8.33 -4.62 -6.29
C TRP A 222 9.19 -4.37 -5.05
N ARG A 223 9.83 -5.44 -4.57
CA ARG A 223 10.78 -5.38 -3.45
C ARG A 223 12.10 -4.79 -3.92
N ASN A 224 12.55 -3.72 -3.27
CA ASN A 224 13.74 -2.96 -3.67
C ASN A 224 15.02 -3.36 -2.94
N PHE A 225 14.91 -3.92 -1.74
CA PHE A 225 16.00 -4.03 -0.79
C PHE A 225 15.92 -5.35 -0.02
N ASP A 226 16.90 -5.55 0.87
CA ASP A 226 17.02 -6.70 1.76
C ASP A 226 15.71 -7.04 2.49
N ASP A 227 15.55 -8.32 2.83
CA ASP A 227 14.43 -8.80 3.65
C ASP A 227 14.39 -8.13 5.01
N ILE A 228 13.18 -7.80 5.44
CA ILE A 228 12.94 -7.30 6.79
C ILE A 228 13.06 -8.44 7.80
N GLY A 229 13.78 -8.17 8.87
CA GLY A 229 13.82 -9.03 10.06
C GLY A 229 13.11 -8.37 11.24
N ASP A 230 12.75 -9.18 12.24
CA ASP A 230 12.13 -8.73 13.50
C ASP A 230 13.12 -7.95 14.39
N SER A 231 13.58 -6.79 13.93
CA SER A 231 14.50 -5.94 14.67
C SER A 231 14.39 -4.49 14.26
N TRP A 232 14.62 -3.60 15.24
CA TRP A 232 14.67 -2.17 14.97
C TRP A 232 15.78 -1.80 13.96
N ALA A 233 16.90 -2.52 13.99
CA ALA A 233 18.01 -2.30 13.05
C ALA A 233 17.57 -2.50 11.59
N SER A 234 16.86 -3.60 11.30
CA SER A 234 16.34 -3.90 9.96
C SER A 234 15.31 -2.87 9.48
N VAL A 235 14.37 -2.47 10.35
CA VAL A 235 13.42 -1.39 10.03
C VAL A 235 14.17 -0.11 9.65
N THR A 236 15.17 0.29 10.45
CA THR A 236 15.91 1.52 10.16
C THR A 236 16.81 1.44 8.94
N SER A 237 17.39 0.27 8.62
CA SER A 237 18.21 0.12 7.41
C SER A 237 17.35 0.24 6.15
N ILE A 238 16.13 -0.32 6.16
CA ILE A 238 15.17 -0.14 5.08
C ILE A 238 14.77 1.33 4.96
N MET A 239 14.46 2.01 6.07
CA MET A 239 14.14 3.44 6.06
C MET A 239 15.28 4.28 5.46
N ASP A 240 16.53 4.01 5.85
CA ASP A 240 17.68 4.75 5.37
C ASP A 240 17.94 4.49 3.87
N TYR A 241 17.82 3.24 3.40
CA TYR A 241 17.92 2.90 1.98
C TYR A 241 16.86 3.64 1.14
N TYR A 242 15.61 3.60 1.58
CA TYR A 242 14.53 4.30 0.87
C TYR A 242 14.70 5.82 0.86
N ALA A 243 15.27 6.41 1.92
CA ALA A 243 15.61 7.83 1.93
C ALA A 243 16.73 8.16 0.93
N GLU A 244 17.74 7.30 0.83
CA GLU A 244 18.89 7.48 -0.05
C GLU A 244 18.49 7.48 -1.53
N ILE A 245 17.62 6.55 -1.94
CA ILE A 245 17.26 6.37 -3.35
C ILE A 245 15.89 6.96 -3.73
N GLN A 246 15.27 7.74 -2.84
CA GLN A 246 13.90 8.27 -3.04
C GLN A 246 13.70 9.01 -4.37
N ASP A 247 14.70 9.75 -4.86
CA ASP A 247 14.60 10.52 -6.10
C ASP A 247 14.57 9.62 -7.35
N ILE A 248 15.09 8.39 -7.24
CA ILE A 248 14.99 7.35 -8.27
C ILE A 248 13.61 6.68 -8.21
N LEU A 249 13.10 6.42 -7.01
CA LEU A 249 11.89 5.62 -6.80
C LEU A 249 10.58 6.37 -7.05
N ILE A 250 10.49 7.64 -6.64
CA ILE A 250 9.23 8.41 -6.64
C ILE A 250 8.59 8.51 -8.03
N PRO A 251 9.32 8.75 -9.14
CA PRO A 251 8.71 8.88 -10.47
C PRO A 251 7.95 7.63 -10.96
N PHE A 252 8.28 6.46 -10.41
CA PHE A 252 7.72 5.17 -10.83
C PHE A 252 6.67 4.62 -9.86
N ASN A 253 6.42 5.31 -8.75
CA ASN A 253 5.43 4.92 -7.74
C ASN A 253 4.08 5.60 -8.00
N GLY A 254 3.00 4.82 -8.01
CA GLY A 254 1.64 5.34 -8.14
C GLY A 254 0.59 4.25 -8.32
N PRO A 255 -0.67 4.63 -8.63
CA PRO A 255 -1.76 3.68 -8.83
C PRO A 255 -1.39 2.56 -9.81
N GLY A 256 -1.40 1.32 -9.30
CA GLY A 256 -1.05 0.12 -10.05
C GLY A 256 0.43 -0.29 -10.00
N ALA A 257 1.32 0.49 -9.37
CA ALA A 257 2.77 0.31 -9.40
C ALA A 257 3.44 0.85 -8.11
N TRP A 258 3.80 -0.02 -7.16
CA TRP A 258 4.27 0.38 -5.82
C TRP A 258 5.66 -0.13 -5.46
N ASN A 259 6.43 0.72 -4.79
CA ASN A 259 7.65 0.28 -4.10
C ASN A 259 7.28 -0.51 -2.85
N ASP A 260 7.91 -1.66 -2.65
CA ASP A 260 7.68 -2.56 -1.52
C ASP A 260 8.89 -2.55 -0.56
N PRO A 261 8.81 -1.85 0.58
CA PRO A 261 9.82 -1.86 1.65
C PRO A 261 9.71 -3.11 2.55
N ASP A 262 9.01 -4.14 2.09
CA ASP A 262 8.74 -5.40 2.79
C ASP A 262 7.70 -5.30 3.91
N MET A 263 7.42 -6.44 4.54
CA MET A 263 6.34 -6.66 5.50
C MET A 263 6.37 -5.72 6.72
N LEU A 264 5.18 -5.50 7.30
CA LEU A 264 5.02 -4.98 8.66
C LEU A 264 5.29 -6.08 9.67
N VAL A 265 6.28 -5.89 10.55
CA VAL A 265 6.64 -6.83 11.64
C VAL A 265 6.01 -6.41 12.98
N ILE A 266 4.97 -5.58 12.89
CA ILE A 266 4.22 -5.02 14.02
C ILE A 266 3.46 -6.14 14.73
N GLY A 267 3.72 -6.32 16.03
CA GLY A 267 3.09 -7.34 16.85
C GLY A 267 3.95 -8.56 17.13
N ASN A 268 5.15 -8.63 16.54
CA ASN A 268 6.15 -9.66 16.82
C ASN A 268 6.96 -9.31 18.08
N PHE A 269 8.25 -9.66 18.11
CA PHE A 269 9.06 -9.69 19.31
C PHE A 269 10.13 -8.59 19.37
N GLY A 270 10.57 -8.10 18.21
CA GLY A 270 11.73 -7.22 18.08
C GLY A 270 11.44 -5.73 18.14
N LEU A 271 10.18 -5.31 18.02
CA LEU A 271 9.79 -3.90 18.02
C LEU A 271 9.05 -3.50 19.31
N SER A 272 9.52 -2.41 19.93
CA SER A 272 8.73 -1.69 20.93
C SER A 272 7.47 -1.07 20.31
N VAL A 273 6.51 -0.67 21.14
CA VAL A 273 5.29 0.01 20.66
C VAL A 273 5.62 1.28 19.87
N ASP A 274 6.59 2.07 20.31
CA ASP A 274 6.98 3.30 19.60
C ASP A 274 7.71 3.01 18.29
N GLN A 275 8.51 1.94 18.22
CA GLN A 275 9.14 1.49 16.97
C GLN A 275 8.09 0.94 15.98
N ALA A 276 7.09 0.21 16.47
CA ALA A 276 5.97 -0.27 15.66
C ALA A 276 5.12 0.88 15.10
N LYS A 277 4.86 1.93 15.90
CA LYS A 277 4.24 3.17 15.39
C LYS A 277 5.10 3.82 14.31
N THR A 278 6.42 3.85 14.50
CA THR A 278 7.35 4.38 13.49
C THR A 278 7.26 3.60 12.18
N GLN A 279 7.31 2.26 12.22
CA GLN A 279 7.17 1.45 11.01
C GLN A 279 5.86 1.75 10.28
N MET A 280 4.72 1.72 10.98
CA MET A 280 3.41 2.02 10.38
C MET A 280 3.36 3.41 9.74
N ALA A 281 3.88 4.42 10.43
CA ALA A 281 3.89 5.80 9.94
C ALA A 281 4.76 5.97 8.70
N ILE A 282 5.97 5.41 8.70
CA ILE A 282 6.90 5.55 7.57
C ILE A 282 6.40 4.75 6.36
N TRP A 283 5.88 3.53 6.54
CA TRP A 283 5.28 2.75 5.44
C TRP A 283 4.06 3.48 4.85
N ALA A 284 3.26 4.15 5.67
CA ALA A 284 2.17 5.00 5.19
C ALA A 284 2.67 6.21 4.40
N ILE A 285 3.77 6.85 4.81
CA ILE A 285 4.39 7.97 4.07
C ILE A 285 4.99 7.49 2.73
N LEU A 286 5.59 6.30 2.69
CA LEU A 286 6.20 5.73 1.47
C LEU A 286 5.17 5.19 0.46
N ALA A 287 3.87 5.25 0.76
CA ALA A 287 2.83 4.59 -0.04
C ALA A 287 3.11 3.09 -0.26
N ALA A 288 3.65 2.43 0.79
CA ALA A 288 4.03 1.03 0.74
C ALA A 288 2.80 0.10 0.78
N PRO A 289 2.88 -1.11 0.21
CA PRO A 289 1.99 -2.20 0.57
C PRO A 289 2.01 -2.41 2.10
N LEU A 290 0.86 -2.73 2.69
CA LEU A 290 0.74 -3.02 4.12
C LEU A 290 0.47 -4.51 4.32
N PHE A 291 1.50 -5.34 4.14
CA PHE A 291 1.44 -6.76 4.44
C PHE A 291 1.90 -7.04 5.86
N MET A 292 0.99 -7.42 6.74
CA MET A 292 1.30 -7.87 8.09
C MET A 292 2.00 -9.23 8.04
N SER A 293 3.10 -9.39 8.76
CA SER A 293 3.67 -10.70 9.06
C SER A 293 3.72 -10.86 10.57
N THR A 294 2.63 -11.36 11.15
CA THR A 294 2.51 -11.57 12.59
C THR A 294 1.44 -12.62 12.90
N ASP A 295 1.45 -13.19 14.10
CA ASP A 295 0.41 -14.14 14.51
C ASP A 295 -0.82 -13.39 15.03
N LEU A 296 -1.79 -13.14 14.13
CA LEU A 296 -3.00 -12.38 14.45
C LEU A 296 -3.88 -13.05 15.51
N ARG A 297 -3.74 -14.37 15.73
CA ARG A 297 -4.52 -15.12 16.73
C ARG A 297 -4.17 -14.73 18.16
N SER A 298 -2.97 -14.16 18.36
CA SER A 298 -2.43 -13.84 19.68
C SER A 298 -1.80 -12.45 19.76
N ILE A 299 -2.09 -11.57 18.80
CA ILE A 299 -1.50 -10.23 18.75
C ILE A 299 -1.95 -9.38 19.94
N ARG A 300 -1.02 -8.65 20.57
CA ARG A 300 -1.36 -7.82 21.73
C ARG A 300 -2.19 -6.59 21.30
N PRO A 301 -3.15 -6.14 22.14
CA PRO A 301 -4.09 -5.07 21.77
C PRO A 301 -3.44 -3.76 21.30
N GLU A 302 -2.31 -3.38 21.86
CA GLU A 302 -1.57 -2.17 21.51
C GLU A 302 -1.03 -2.19 20.07
N TYR A 303 -0.56 -3.34 19.59
CA TYR A 303 -0.09 -3.50 18.21
C TYR A 303 -1.24 -3.67 17.23
N LYS A 304 -2.29 -4.40 17.63
CA LYS A 304 -3.55 -4.46 16.87
C LYS A 304 -4.14 -3.07 16.62
N LYS A 305 -4.12 -2.19 17.63
CA LYS A 305 -4.58 -0.81 17.50
C LYS A 305 -3.75 0.01 16.48
N ILE A 306 -2.45 -0.25 16.36
CA ILE A 306 -1.59 0.40 15.36
C ILE A 306 -1.99 -0.05 13.96
N LEU A 307 -2.10 -1.37 13.75
CA LEU A 307 -2.48 -1.96 12.46
C LEU A 307 -3.87 -1.52 12.02
N LEU A 308 -4.85 -1.45 12.93
CA LEU A 308 -6.22 -1.06 12.61
C LEU A 308 -6.46 0.47 12.62
N ASN A 309 -5.41 1.29 12.66
CA ASN A 309 -5.57 2.74 12.69
C ASN A 309 -6.05 3.28 11.34
N LYS A 310 -7.37 3.42 11.19
CA LYS A 310 -8.04 3.91 9.97
C LYS A 310 -7.54 5.28 9.48
N ALA A 311 -7.07 6.15 10.38
CA ALA A 311 -6.57 7.46 9.97
C ALA A 311 -5.22 7.36 9.25
N ILE A 312 -4.33 6.46 9.69
CA ILE A 312 -3.03 6.21 9.05
C ILE A 312 -3.21 5.33 7.80
N ILE A 313 -4.09 4.34 7.85
CA ILE A 313 -4.49 3.59 6.66
C ILE A 313 -5.04 4.55 5.60
N GLY A 314 -5.85 5.54 5.97
CA GLY A 314 -6.35 6.55 5.04
C GLY A 314 -5.26 7.45 4.44
N VAL A 315 -4.10 7.60 5.10
CA VAL A 315 -2.91 8.22 4.50
C VAL A 315 -2.26 7.26 3.51
N ASN A 316 -2.06 6.00 3.91
CA ASN A 316 -1.47 4.98 3.05
C ASN A 316 -2.27 4.79 1.73
N GLN A 317 -3.59 4.68 1.85
CA GLN A 317 -4.57 4.45 0.80
C GLN A 317 -5.05 5.74 0.09
N ASP A 318 -4.33 6.85 0.23
CA ASP A 318 -4.69 8.10 -0.44
C ASP A 318 -4.72 7.92 -1.97
N LEU A 319 -5.82 8.37 -2.60
CA LEU A 319 -6.12 8.12 -4.00
C LEU A 319 -5.19 8.85 -4.99
N TYR A 320 -4.45 9.88 -4.54
CA TYR A 320 -3.42 10.46 -5.41
C TYR A 320 -2.25 9.51 -5.61
N GLY A 321 -2.05 8.53 -4.71
CA GLY A 321 -1.00 7.51 -4.85
C GLY A 321 0.42 8.07 -4.85
N ILE A 322 0.63 9.29 -4.34
CA ILE A 322 1.95 9.93 -4.33
C ILE A 322 2.79 9.34 -3.21
N MET A 323 3.95 8.76 -3.54
CA MET A 323 4.99 8.39 -2.57
C MET A 323 5.56 9.64 -1.89
N GLY A 324 5.66 9.59 -0.56
CA GLY A 324 6.31 10.63 0.24
C GLY A 324 7.83 10.51 0.25
N ARG A 325 8.49 11.41 0.99
CA ARG A 325 9.96 11.48 1.07
C ARG A 325 10.47 12.00 2.39
N GLN A 326 11.73 11.71 2.69
CA GLN A 326 12.48 12.36 3.76
C GLN A 326 12.93 13.75 3.29
N ILE A 327 12.60 14.78 4.08
CA ILE A 327 12.94 16.18 3.79
C ILE A 327 13.90 16.78 4.82
N TYR A 328 14.11 16.09 5.95
CA TYR A 328 15.02 16.53 7.00
C TYR A 328 15.63 15.32 7.69
N ASN A 329 16.94 15.36 7.95
CA ASN A 329 17.67 14.33 8.69
C ASN A 329 18.92 14.92 9.36
N MET A 330 18.74 15.53 10.53
CA MET A 330 19.84 16.10 11.31
C MET A 330 19.57 15.94 12.79
N ASN A 331 20.62 15.88 13.62
CA ASN A 331 20.53 15.81 15.08
C ASN A 331 19.64 14.66 15.60
N SER A 332 19.65 13.53 14.89
CA SER A 332 18.80 12.36 15.15
C SER A 332 17.30 12.61 15.04
N ILE A 333 16.87 13.67 14.34
CA ILE A 333 15.48 13.90 13.96
C ILE A 333 15.36 13.73 12.46
N GLN A 334 14.38 12.93 12.05
CA GLN A 334 13.95 12.80 10.68
C GLN A 334 12.55 13.39 10.51
N ILE A 335 12.33 14.12 9.42
CA ILE A 335 10.99 14.55 9.00
C ILE A 335 10.72 13.97 7.62
N TRP A 336 9.64 13.22 7.54
CA TRP A 336 9.12 12.64 6.32
C TRP A 336 7.77 13.26 5.98
N ILE A 337 7.52 13.53 4.71
CA ILE A 337 6.28 14.18 4.26
C ILE A 337 5.72 13.46 3.03
N ARG A 338 4.40 13.28 3.01
CA ARG A 338 3.62 12.74 1.89
C ARG A 338 2.51 13.72 1.50
N PRO A 339 2.47 14.22 0.25
CA PRO A 339 1.29 14.90 -0.27
C PRO A 339 0.08 13.95 -0.28
N VAL A 340 -1.05 14.41 0.26
CA VAL A 340 -2.30 13.65 0.34
C VAL A 340 -3.49 14.56 0.06
N GLY A 341 -4.66 13.97 -0.20
CA GLY A 341 -5.89 14.72 -0.36
C GLY A 341 -6.42 15.33 0.94
N PRO A 342 -7.22 16.40 0.84
CA PRO A 342 -7.65 17.10 -0.39
C PRO A 342 -6.60 18.08 -0.95
N ARG A 343 -6.82 18.52 -2.19
CA ARG A 343 -6.05 19.55 -2.93
C ARG A 343 -6.87 20.84 -3.05
N ALA A 344 -6.24 21.99 -2.81
CA ALA A 344 -6.82 23.32 -3.02
C ALA A 344 -6.91 23.68 -4.52
N THR A 345 -7.67 24.74 -4.81
CA THR A 345 -7.87 25.27 -6.16
C THR A 345 -6.60 25.82 -6.82
N ASP A 346 -5.66 26.32 -6.03
CA ASP A 346 -4.34 26.80 -6.49
C ASP A 346 -3.35 25.65 -6.77
N GLY A 347 -3.79 24.42 -6.55
CA GLY A 347 -3.00 23.23 -6.72
C GLY A 347 -2.22 22.78 -5.48
N SER A 348 -2.23 23.55 -4.39
CA SER A 348 -1.63 23.16 -3.11
C SER A 348 -2.29 21.90 -2.56
N MET A 349 -1.53 21.02 -1.89
CA MET A 349 -2.07 19.78 -1.32
C MET A 349 -2.01 19.76 0.20
N SER A 350 -2.91 18.97 0.79
CA SER A 350 -2.76 18.52 2.18
C SER A 350 -1.51 17.63 2.30
N ALA A 351 -1.00 17.43 3.51
CA ALA A 351 0.16 16.60 3.73
C ALA A 351 0.03 15.74 4.98
N ALA A 352 0.54 14.51 4.92
CA ALA A 352 0.88 13.73 6.10
C ALA A 352 2.35 13.93 6.42
N ILE A 353 2.68 14.12 7.70
CA ILE A 353 4.03 14.41 8.18
C ILE A 353 4.35 13.43 9.29
N ALA A 354 5.46 12.70 9.17
CA ALA A 354 6.00 11.84 10.21
C ALA A 354 7.31 12.44 10.74
N ILE A 355 7.30 12.84 12.02
CA ILE A 355 8.46 13.38 12.73
C ILE A 355 9.00 12.26 13.61
N HIS A 356 10.14 11.69 13.22
CA HIS A 356 10.76 10.55 13.86
C HIS A 356 12.00 10.96 14.65
N ASN A 357 12.12 10.46 15.88
CA ASN A 357 13.30 10.62 16.71
C ASN A 357 14.14 9.33 16.64
N ARG A 358 15.24 9.38 15.90
CA ARG A 358 16.19 8.27 15.74
C ARG A 358 16.95 7.92 17.00
N TYR A 359 16.98 8.81 17.98
CA TYR A 359 17.70 8.57 19.22
C TYR A 359 17.02 7.41 19.97
N SER A 360 17.78 6.41 20.41
CA SER A 360 17.26 5.19 21.06
C SER A 360 17.41 5.19 22.58
N MET A 361 17.84 6.32 23.16
CA MET A 361 18.03 6.48 24.61
C MET A 361 17.49 7.83 25.09
N GLY A 362 17.44 8.05 26.40
CA GLY A 362 17.01 9.32 27.00
C GLY A 362 15.50 9.55 26.99
N SER A 363 15.08 10.81 26.92
CA SER A 363 13.69 11.26 27.05
C SER A 363 13.13 11.81 25.72
N PRO A 364 11.81 12.08 25.65
CA PRO A 364 11.20 12.65 24.45
C PRO A 364 11.83 13.99 24.06
N ARG A 365 12.10 14.19 22.77
CA ARG A 365 12.70 15.41 22.24
C ARG A 365 11.63 16.36 21.72
N LEU A 366 11.71 17.63 22.09
CA LEU A 366 10.88 18.69 21.50
C LEU A 366 11.40 19.01 20.09
N VAL A 367 10.56 18.77 19.09
CA VAL A 367 10.79 19.22 17.72
C VAL A 367 9.86 20.40 17.46
N ASN A 368 10.41 21.46 16.87
CA ASN A 368 9.69 22.70 16.61
C ASN A 368 10.07 23.20 15.21
N VAL A 369 9.20 23.01 14.23
CA VAL A 369 9.47 23.23 12.79
C VAL A 369 8.40 24.13 12.16
N SER A 370 8.78 25.06 11.28
CA SER A 370 7.78 25.88 10.56
C SER A 370 7.19 25.12 9.39
N LEU A 371 5.92 25.37 9.08
CA LEU A 371 5.25 24.74 7.94
C LEU A 371 5.95 25.10 6.61
N SER A 372 6.32 26.37 6.44
CA SER A 372 7.04 26.84 5.26
C SER A 372 8.36 26.12 5.00
N SER A 373 9.11 25.77 6.05
CA SER A 373 10.38 25.02 5.91
C SER A 373 10.16 23.58 5.42
N MET A 374 8.95 23.05 5.55
CA MET A 374 8.56 21.74 5.02
C MET A 374 7.92 21.85 3.63
N GLY A 375 7.95 23.03 3.01
CA GLY A 375 7.32 23.30 1.69
C GLY A 375 5.80 23.54 1.76
N MET A 376 5.23 23.67 2.96
CA MET A 376 3.80 23.90 3.15
C MET A 376 3.48 25.39 3.16
N ASN A 377 3.27 25.94 1.96
CA ASN A 377 3.17 27.38 1.73
C ASN A 377 1.75 27.88 1.41
N TYR A 378 0.71 27.05 1.58
CA TYR A 378 -0.66 27.47 1.31
C TYR A 378 -1.11 28.57 2.28
N GLU A 379 -1.40 29.76 1.78
CA GLU A 379 -1.73 30.94 2.59
C GLU A 379 -3.02 30.78 3.39
N GLY A 380 -3.97 29.95 2.91
CA GLY A 380 -5.19 29.64 3.65
C GLY A 380 -4.97 28.81 4.92
N GLY A 381 -3.77 28.26 5.08
CA GLY A 381 -3.36 27.47 6.24
C GLY A 381 -3.93 26.05 6.24
N TYR A 382 -3.61 25.33 7.31
CA TYR A 382 -3.86 23.90 7.46
C TYR A 382 -4.48 23.61 8.82
N THR A 383 -5.43 22.67 8.87
CA THR A 383 -5.90 22.03 10.10
C THR A 383 -5.07 20.78 10.35
N VAL A 384 -4.31 20.78 11.44
CA VAL A 384 -3.36 19.73 11.80
C VAL A 384 -3.94 18.84 12.90
N ASN A 385 -3.89 17.53 12.68
CA ASN A 385 -4.31 16.50 13.63
C ASN A 385 -3.24 15.41 13.75
N ASP A 386 -2.87 15.06 14.98
CA ASP A 386 -2.06 13.88 15.28
C ASP A 386 -2.91 12.60 15.11
N LEU A 387 -2.34 11.62 14.41
CA LEU A 387 -2.99 10.40 13.98
C LEU A 387 -2.86 9.24 14.99
N PHE A 388 -2.05 9.39 16.04
CA PHE A 388 -1.88 8.40 17.12
C PHE A 388 -2.46 8.88 18.46
N GLU A 389 -1.72 9.72 19.18
CA GLU A 389 -1.94 10.03 20.60
C GLU A 389 -2.64 11.38 20.82
N ARG A 390 -2.98 12.09 19.73
CA ARG A 390 -3.66 13.39 19.74
C ARG A 390 -2.89 14.46 20.53
N GLN A 391 -1.55 14.48 20.49
CA GLN A 391 -0.76 15.60 21.03
C GLN A 391 -1.20 16.94 20.40
N VAL A 392 -1.66 16.87 19.16
CA VAL A 392 -2.24 17.97 18.40
C VAL A 392 -3.61 17.54 17.89
N SER A 393 -4.64 18.37 18.09
CA SER A 393 -5.98 18.12 17.57
C SER A 393 -6.64 19.41 17.13
N ASN A 394 -7.12 19.43 15.88
CA ASN A 394 -7.78 20.55 15.24
C ASN A 394 -7.00 21.88 15.33
N LEU A 395 -5.67 21.80 15.25
CA LEU A 395 -4.80 22.97 15.36
C LEU A 395 -4.71 23.65 13.99
N THR A 396 -5.13 24.90 13.90
CA THR A 396 -4.93 25.71 12.71
C THR A 396 -3.51 26.27 12.70
N LEU A 397 -2.75 26.03 11.63
CA LEU A 397 -1.42 26.58 11.40
C LEU A 397 -1.34 27.20 9.99
N PHE A 398 -0.69 28.35 9.91
CA PHE A 398 -0.33 29.04 8.67
C PHE A 398 1.15 28.77 8.31
N PRO A 399 1.60 29.07 7.09
CA PRO A 399 2.97 28.77 6.66
C PRO A 399 4.08 29.30 7.60
N SER A 400 3.88 30.46 8.22
CA SER A 400 4.82 31.06 9.18
C SER A 400 4.79 30.41 10.57
N ASP A 401 3.70 29.71 10.91
CA ASP A 401 3.53 29.10 12.22
C ASP A 401 4.40 27.85 12.35
N ARG A 402 4.58 27.43 13.60
CA ARG A 402 5.42 26.28 13.93
C ARG A 402 4.62 25.16 14.53
N LEU A 403 4.88 23.95 14.03
CA LEU A 403 4.44 22.70 14.64
C LEU A 403 5.45 22.29 15.72
N ALA A 404 5.01 22.29 16.97
CA ALA A 404 5.80 21.87 18.12
C ALA A 404 5.25 20.56 18.71
N VAL A 405 6.04 19.49 18.71
CA VAL A 405 5.65 18.16 19.20
C VAL A 405 6.77 17.51 20.00
N ARG A 406 6.45 16.63 20.94
CA ARG A 406 7.44 15.84 21.69
C ARG A 406 7.47 14.41 21.14
N VAL A 407 8.64 13.99 20.68
CA VAL A 407 8.82 12.69 20.02
C VAL A 407 9.67 11.77 20.90
N ASN A 408 9.09 10.64 21.32
CA ASN A 408 9.75 9.62 22.13
C ASN A 408 10.99 9.04 21.41
N PRO A 409 12.02 8.57 22.14
CA PRO A 409 13.14 7.84 21.55
C PRO A 409 12.67 6.65 20.69
N SER A 410 13.22 6.49 19.50
CA SER A 410 12.80 5.51 18.46
C SER A 410 11.32 5.59 18.03
N GLY A 411 10.60 6.62 18.49
CA GLY A 411 9.19 6.83 18.20
C GLY A 411 8.95 7.84 17.09
N VAL A 412 7.67 8.06 16.80
CA VAL A 412 7.19 8.97 15.77
C VAL A 412 6.00 9.77 16.29
N VAL A 413 5.89 11.02 15.86
CA VAL A 413 4.62 11.75 15.84
C VAL A 413 4.20 11.89 14.39
N MET A 414 3.03 11.34 14.04
CA MET A 414 2.47 11.43 12.70
C MET A 414 1.25 12.35 12.72
N VAL A 415 1.28 13.40 11.90
CA VAL A 415 0.16 14.35 11.77
C VAL A 415 -0.36 14.38 10.34
N LYS A 416 -1.65 14.64 10.16
CA LYS A 416 -2.22 15.09 8.88
C LYS A 416 -2.54 16.58 8.97
N ALA A 417 -1.91 17.36 8.10
CA ALA A 417 -2.17 18.76 7.88
C ALA A 417 -3.10 18.91 6.66
N THR A 418 -4.38 19.13 6.94
CA THR A 418 -5.44 19.23 5.93
C THR A 418 -5.61 20.67 5.51
N ILE A 419 -5.60 20.96 4.22
CA ILE A 419 -5.85 22.30 3.69
C ILE A 419 -7.17 22.87 4.23
N ARG A 420 -7.14 24.14 4.65
CA ARG A 420 -8.33 24.90 5.02
C ARG A 420 -8.82 25.68 3.81
N ASP A 421 -9.74 25.10 3.05
CA ASP A 421 -10.27 25.79 1.88
C ASP A 421 -11.16 26.98 2.33
N ILE A 422 -10.62 28.19 2.22
CA ILE A 422 -11.33 29.43 2.54
C ILE A 422 -12.48 29.67 1.54
N SER A 423 -12.44 29.07 0.34
CA SER A 423 -13.51 29.23 -0.65
C SER A 423 -14.84 28.57 -0.23
N ALA A 424 -14.81 27.58 0.67
CA ALA A 424 -16.00 26.98 1.24
C ALA A 424 -16.64 27.83 2.36
N SER A 425 -15.87 28.69 3.02
CA SER A 425 -16.36 29.55 4.12
C SER A 425 -16.91 30.90 3.64
N VAL A 426 -16.60 31.32 2.40
CA VAL A 426 -17.16 32.55 1.80
C VAL A 426 -18.51 32.31 1.11
N LYS A 427 -18.94 31.06 0.90
CA LYS A 427 -20.23 30.73 0.25
C LYS A 427 -21.45 30.69 1.19
N ASN A 428 -21.34 31.21 2.41
CA ASN A 428 -22.53 31.43 3.25
C ASN A 428 -22.54 32.81 3.93
N PRO A 429 -22.79 33.91 3.21
CA PRO A 429 -23.22 35.14 3.83
C PRO A 429 -24.73 35.02 4.14
N GLN A 430 -25.11 34.18 5.10
CA GLN A 430 -26.46 34.23 5.65
C GLN A 430 -26.54 35.34 6.72
N SER A 431 -27.00 36.49 6.23
CA SER A 431 -27.87 37.46 6.92
C SER A 431 -27.39 38.01 8.26
N LEU A 432 -26.52 39.02 8.21
CA LEU A 432 -26.55 40.14 9.16
C LEU A 432 -27.13 41.35 8.41
N ASN A 433 -28.46 41.50 8.47
CA ASN A 433 -29.17 42.77 8.29
C ASN A 433 -30.68 42.54 8.42
N VAL A 434 -31.21 42.53 9.64
CA VAL A 434 -32.51 43.16 9.96
C VAL A 434 -32.44 43.61 11.41
N PHE A 435 -32.24 44.90 11.65
CA PHE A 435 -33.05 45.71 12.56
C PHE A 435 -32.79 47.17 12.17
N LYS A 436 -33.61 47.68 11.24
CA LYS A 436 -33.83 49.11 11.09
C LYS A 436 -34.97 49.47 12.02
N ASP A 437 -34.71 50.51 12.80
CA ASP A 437 -35.64 51.18 13.69
C ASP A 437 -37.00 51.41 13.05
N SER A 438 -38.06 51.05 13.78
CA SER A 438 -39.36 51.69 13.63
C SER A 438 -39.71 52.37 14.94
N VAL A 439 -39.58 53.69 14.93
CA VAL A 439 -40.13 54.60 15.93
C VAL A 439 -41.57 54.90 15.53
N ARG A 440 -42.52 54.53 16.39
CA ARG A 440 -43.78 55.23 16.71
C ARG A 440 -44.50 54.43 17.81
N SER A 441 -44.41 54.89 19.05
CA SER A 441 -45.33 55.84 19.70
C SER A 441 -46.53 55.12 20.31
N ASP A 442 -46.43 54.84 21.61
CA ASP A 442 -47.58 54.98 22.50
C ASP A 442 -47.09 55.44 23.88
N THR A 443 -47.80 56.43 24.40
CA THR A 443 -47.53 57.17 25.64
C THR A 443 -48.21 56.47 26.83
N PRO A 444 -47.82 56.80 28.07
CA PRO A 444 -48.08 55.97 29.25
C PRO A 444 -49.41 56.33 29.90
N ASP A 445 -50.09 55.33 30.48
CA ASP A 445 -51.09 55.60 31.51
C ASP A 445 -50.56 55.16 32.88
N ARG A 446 -50.40 56.15 33.75
CA ARG A 446 -50.13 56.01 35.18
C ARG A 446 -51.46 56.24 35.88
N THR A 447 -51.96 55.26 36.60
CA THR A 447 -52.72 55.53 37.83
C THR A 447 -52.38 54.50 38.90
N ALA A 448 -52.01 55.05 40.05
CA ALA A 448 -51.69 54.35 41.28
C ALA A 448 -52.96 54.07 42.07
N PHE A 449 -53.00 52.95 42.80
CA PHE A 449 -53.70 52.87 44.09
C PHE A 449 -52.90 51.94 45.03
N SER A 450 -52.47 52.52 46.15
CA SER A 450 -52.02 51.83 47.36
C SER A 450 -53.18 51.73 48.34
N THR A 451 -53.40 50.58 48.95
CA THR A 451 -53.89 50.43 50.33
C THR A 451 -53.68 48.99 50.80
N GLU A 452 -53.06 48.87 51.98
CA GLU A 452 -52.83 47.71 52.86
C GLU A 452 -51.70 46.72 52.52
#